data_AF-A0A415KTS1-F1
#
_entry.id   AF-A0A415KTS1-F1
#
_cell.length_a   1.000
_cell.length_b   1.000
_cell.length_c   1.000
_cell.angle_alpha   90.00
_cell.angle_beta   90.00
_cell.angle_gamma   90.00
#
_symmetry.space_group_name_H-M   'P 1'
#
loop_
_entity.id
_entity.type
_entity.pdbx_description
1 polymer ?
#
loop_
_entity_poly.entity_id
_entity_poly.type
_entity_poly.pdbx_seq_one_letter_code
_entity_poly.pdbx_strand_id
1 'polypeptide(L)'
;MLTYLILLLILQIINIIIKYILYICNTVIYIFIQKNIFGFILIVKLIQLSLQCSLKNDSMLHGQARLIVQDNKAAKQEIELAIGNLKDGDYTILIMDDTKNKSLPQLKYLFGVVLKTISEQLPTHPPVDALYRYFEEIYAPIHVCDLPGGEKYEYFNLKNEKASEMNEVIERIIHHVNTEWGIKVMLKDKTKMPEAKELWAGAYTEQWNLPLSKLNK
;
A
#
# COMPACT_ATOMS: atom_id res chain seq x y z
N MET A 1 51.36 16.56 69.50
CA MET A 1 52.12 15.92 68.40
C MET A 1 51.43 14.67 67.87
N LEU A 2 51.18 13.64 68.69
CA LEU A 2 50.58 12.38 68.23
C LEU A 2 49.16 12.53 67.63
N THR A 3 48.29 13.32 68.27
CA THR A 3 46.93 13.62 67.80
C THR A 3 46.90 14.35 66.44
N TYR A 4 47.84 15.26 66.22
CA TYR A 4 47.97 15.99 64.95
C TYR A 4 48.42 15.07 63.81
N LEU A 5 49.33 14.12 64.10
CA LEU A 5 49.79 13.12 63.14
C LEU A 5 48.65 12.17 62.72
N ILE A 6 47.83 11.74 63.68
CA ILE A 6 46.65 10.90 63.43
C ILE A 6 45.62 11.64 62.57
N LEU A 7 45.36 12.92 62.87
CA LEU A 7 44.44 13.74 62.07
C LEU A 7 44.93 13.89 60.62
N LEU A 8 46.22 14.08 60.40
CA LEU A 8 46.81 14.18 59.06
C LEU A 8 46.65 12.88 58.26
N LEU A 9 46.85 11.73 58.91
CA LEU A 9 46.64 10.40 58.34
C LEU A 9 45.18 10.18 57.94
N ILE A 10 44.23 10.57 58.79
CA ILE A 10 42.79 10.46 58.50
C ILE A 10 42.43 11.32 57.29
N LEU A 11 42.93 12.56 57.21
CA LEU A 11 42.70 13.44 56.06
C LEU A 11 43.29 12.88 54.75
N GLN A 12 44.47 12.24 54.80
CA GLN A 12 45.07 11.58 53.64
C GLN A 12 44.23 10.39 53.17
N ILE A 13 43.73 9.56 54.09
CA ILE A 13 42.87 8.42 53.78
C ILE A 13 41.55 8.90 53.15
N ILE A 14 40.92 9.94 53.69
CA ILE A 14 39.68 10.53 53.14
C ILE A 14 39.92 11.05 51.71
N ASN A 15 41.04 11.73 51.46
CA ASN A 15 41.38 12.23 50.13
C ASN A 15 41.59 11.11 49.11
N ILE A 16 42.24 10.00 49.51
CA ILE A 16 42.39 8.80 48.66
C ILE A 16 41.03 8.19 48.34
N ILE A 17 40.15 8.06 49.33
CA ILE A 17 38.79 7.52 49.14
C ILE A 17 37.99 8.39 48.17
N ILE A 18 38.02 9.72 48.32
CA ILE A 18 37.32 10.66 47.43
C ILE A 18 37.83 10.52 45.99
N LYS A 19 39.15 10.46 45.78
CA LYS A 19 39.73 10.27 44.44
C LYS A 19 39.32 8.94 43.81
N TYR A 20 39.27 7.87 44.61
CA TYR A 20 38.85 6.55 44.15
C TYR A 20 37.37 6.51 43.75
N ILE A 21 36.50 7.14 44.53
CA ILE A 21 35.06 7.27 44.21
C ILE A 21 34.89 8.09 42.92
N LEU A 22 35.60 9.22 42.78
CA LEU A 22 35.53 10.04 41.56
C LEU A 22 35.97 9.26 40.31
N TYR A 23 37.02 8.44 40.44
CA TYR A 23 37.50 7.59 39.36
C TYR A 23 36.44 6.59 38.91
N ILE A 24 35.85 5.84 39.87
CA ILE A 24 34.78 4.87 39.57
C ILE A 24 33.58 5.56 38.92
N CYS A 25 33.13 6.69 39.46
CA CYS A 25 31.99 7.43 38.90
C CYS A 25 32.25 7.84 37.44
N ASN A 26 33.44 8.37 37.13
CA ASN A 26 33.80 8.75 35.76
C ASN A 26 33.85 7.55 34.82
N THR A 27 34.38 6.40 35.25
CA THR A 27 34.42 5.18 34.44
C THR A 27 33.02 4.66 34.15
N VAL A 28 32.12 4.65 35.13
CA VAL A 28 30.73 4.19 34.96
C VAL A 28 29.95 5.11 34.00
N ILE A 29 30.11 6.43 34.14
CA ILE A 29 29.48 7.42 33.25
C ILE A 29 29.99 7.23 31.81
N TYR A 30 31.29 7.04 31.62
CA TYR A 30 31.88 6.82 30.31
C TYR A 30 31.32 5.57 29.62
N ILE A 31 31.21 4.45 30.34
CA ILE A 31 30.63 3.20 29.82
C ILE A 31 29.15 3.40 29.45
N PHE A 32 28.39 4.14 30.26
CA PHE A 32 26.98 4.42 30.00
C PHE A 32 26.77 5.28 28.74
N ILE A 33 27.62 6.28 28.53
CA ILE A 33 27.59 7.13 27.32
C ILE A 33 27.96 6.31 26.08
N GLN A 34 29.01 5.48 26.14
CA GLN A 34 29.44 4.63 25.04
C GLN A 34 28.34 3.65 24.59
N LYS A 35 27.65 2.98 25.54
CA LYS A 35 26.56 2.05 25.22
C LYS A 35 25.36 2.75 24.57
N ASN A 36 24.97 3.94 25.04
CA ASN A 36 23.85 4.68 24.47
C ASN A 36 24.16 5.21 23.07
N ILE A 37 25.38 5.73 22.84
CA ILE A 37 25.81 6.18 21.51
C ILE A 37 25.82 5.02 20.51
N PHE A 38 26.34 3.85 20.91
CA PHE A 38 26.38 2.67 20.04
C PHE A 38 24.97 2.16 19.70
N GLY A 39 24.06 2.15 20.68
CA GLY A 39 22.65 1.82 20.48
C GLY A 39 21.96 2.79 19.53
N PHE A 40 22.21 4.09 19.67
CA PHE A 40 21.67 5.13 18.78
C PHE A 40 22.16 4.96 17.34
N ILE A 41 23.46 4.72 17.14
CA ILE A 41 24.05 4.47 15.81
C ILE A 41 23.41 3.24 15.15
N LEU A 42 23.18 2.17 15.92
CA LEU A 42 22.55 0.95 15.41
C LEU A 42 21.10 1.21 14.97
N ILE A 43 20.33 1.96 15.76
CA ILE A 43 18.95 2.33 15.45
C ILE A 43 18.89 3.19 14.19
N VAL A 44 19.75 4.19 14.06
CA VAL A 44 19.81 5.04 12.85
C VAL A 44 20.12 4.19 11.60
N LYS A 45 21.06 3.25 11.72
CA LYS A 45 21.43 2.36 10.61
C LYS A 45 20.29 1.40 10.23
N LEU A 46 19.53 0.89 11.21
CA LEU A 46 18.35 0.06 10.98
C LEU A 46 17.20 0.86 10.34
N ILE A 47 16.97 2.10 10.77
CA ILE A 47 15.98 3.00 10.18
C ILE A 47 16.36 3.28 8.71
N GLN A 48 17.62 3.58 8.44
CA GLN A 48 18.14 3.82 7.09
C GLN A 48 18.01 2.58 6.20
N LEU A 49 18.27 1.37 6.73
CA LEU A 49 18.07 0.11 6.03
C LEU A 49 16.58 -0.14 5.73
N SER A 50 15.69 0.15 6.69
CA SER A 50 14.23 0.00 6.50
C SER A 50 13.69 0.98 5.45
N LEU A 51 14.21 2.21 5.41
CA LEU A 51 13.87 3.22 4.39
C LEU A 51 14.35 2.79 3.00
N GLN A 52 15.54 2.20 2.89
CA GLN A 52 16.04 1.63 1.63
C GLN A 52 15.24 0.41 1.18
N CYS A 53 14.77 -0.45 2.09
CA CYS A 53 13.86 -1.55 1.77
C CYS A 53 12.47 -1.06 1.34
N SER A 54 11.93 -0.03 1.99
CA SER A 54 10.61 0.53 1.65
C SER A 54 10.60 1.26 0.30
N LEU A 55 11.73 1.84 -0.11
CA LEU A 55 11.87 2.56 -1.38
C LEU A 55 12.27 1.67 -2.57
N LYS A 56 12.55 0.38 -2.36
CA LYS A 56 12.73 -0.57 -3.46
C LYS A 56 11.36 -0.99 -4.00
N ASN A 57 10.67 -0.03 -4.60
CA ASN A 57 9.57 -0.32 -5.50
C ASN A 57 10.16 -0.99 -6.75
N ASP A 58 10.18 -2.32 -6.76
CA ASP A 58 10.36 -3.10 -7.99
C ASP A 58 9.09 -2.89 -8.85
N SER A 59 8.96 -1.68 -9.42
CA SER A 59 7.87 -1.33 -10.34
C SER A 59 7.97 -2.24 -11.55
N MET A 60 6.94 -3.07 -11.76
CA MET A 60 6.81 -3.92 -12.95
C MET A 60 6.66 -3.12 -14.24
N LEU A 61 6.41 -1.80 -14.15
CA LEU A 61 6.31 -0.91 -15.30
C LEU A 61 7.68 -0.33 -15.65
N HIS A 62 8.28 -0.86 -16.71
CA HIS A 62 9.61 -0.45 -17.20
C HIS A 62 9.55 0.51 -18.39
N GLY A 63 8.36 0.78 -18.95
CA GLY A 63 8.15 1.73 -20.03
C GLY A 63 6.68 1.94 -20.37
N GLN A 64 6.36 3.09 -20.96
CA GLN A 64 5.04 3.43 -21.49
C GLN A 64 5.24 4.17 -22.82
N ALA A 65 4.44 3.83 -23.84
CA ALA A 65 4.45 4.50 -25.14
C ALA A 65 3.02 4.68 -25.64
N ARG A 66 2.75 5.74 -26.40
CA ARG A 66 1.46 5.95 -27.04
C ARG A 66 1.49 5.34 -28.44
N LEU A 67 0.54 4.45 -28.72
CA LEU A 67 0.33 3.93 -30.05
C LEU A 67 -0.80 4.68 -30.75
N ILE A 68 -0.51 5.29 -31.89
CA ILE A 68 -1.53 5.93 -32.73
C ILE A 68 -1.69 5.09 -33.99
N VAL A 69 -2.90 4.60 -34.24
CA VAL A 69 -3.26 3.89 -35.46
C VAL A 69 -4.17 4.79 -36.30
N GLN A 70 -3.71 5.16 -37.50
CA GLN A 70 -4.45 5.96 -38.48
C GLN A 70 -4.30 5.31 -39.85
N ASP A 71 -5.36 5.29 -40.65
CA ASP A 71 -5.36 4.69 -41.99
C ASP A 71 -4.78 3.25 -42.05
N ASN A 72 -5.14 2.42 -41.05
CA ASN A 72 -4.62 1.06 -40.86
C ASN A 72 -3.08 0.97 -40.70
N LYS A 73 -2.42 2.07 -40.34
CA LYS A 73 -0.99 2.14 -40.06
C LYS A 73 -0.74 2.63 -38.64
N ALA A 74 0.13 1.92 -37.94
CA ALA A 74 0.55 2.29 -36.59
C ALA A 74 1.82 3.15 -36.64
N ALA A 75 1.82 4.27 -35.93
CA ALA A 75 3.04 5.04 -35.66
C ALA A 75 3.88 4.30 -34.61
N LYS A 76 5.04 3.75 -35.00
CA LYS A 76 5.84 2.84 -34.15
C LYS A 76 6.97 3.51 -33.37
N GLN A 77 7.28 4.77 -33.67
CA GLN A 77 8.48 5.47 -33.17
C GLN A 77 8.59 5.47 -31.64
N GLU A 78 7.51 5.82 -30.93
CA GLU A 78 7.50 5.84 -29.47
C GLU A 78 7.62 4.43 -28.86
N ILE A 79 7.00 3.42 -29.47
CA ILE A 79 7.08 2.03 -29.00
C ILE A 79 8.49 1.47 -29.17
N GLU A 80 9.11 1.69 -30.32
CA GLU A 80 10.47 1.23 -30.61
C GLU A 80 11.49 1.84 -29.64
N LEU A 81 11.31 3.13 -29.30
CA LEU A 81 12.12 3.79 -28.26
C LEU A 81 11.89 3.20 -26.87
N ALA A 82 10.64 2.94 -26.48
CA ALA A 82 10.32 2.37 -25.17
C ALA A 82 10.89 0.95 -25.02
N ILE A 83 10.81 0.12 -26.07
CA ILE A 83 11.37 -1.22 -26.10
C ILE A 83 12.90 -1.18 -26.12
N GLY A 84 13.50 -0.27 -26.90
CA GLY A 84 14.96 -0.14 -27.03
C GLY A 84 15.68 0.24 -25.73
N ASN A 85 14.97 0.81 -24.76
CA ASN A 85 15.51 1.17 -23.45
C ASN A 85 15.40 0.04 -22.40
N LEU A 86 14.78 -1.10 -22.75
CA LEU A 86 14.66 -2.24 -21.84
C LEU A 86 16.00 -2.96 -21.68
N LYS A 87 16.28 -3.44 -20.47
CA LYS A 87 17.42 -4.34 -20.20
C LYS A 87 17.04 -5.76 -20.58
N ASP A 88 18.02 -6.66 -20.72
CA ASP A 88 17.77 -8.08 -20.93
C ASP A 88 16.82 -8.64 -19.87
N GLY A 89 15.76 -9.32 -20.31
CA GLY A 89 14.74 -9.89 -19.44
C GLY A 89 13.47 -10.30 -20.19
N ASP A 90 12.55 -10.96 -19.48
CA ASP A 90 11.24 -11.35 -20.00
C ASP A 90 10.21 -10.26 -19.70
N TYR A 91 9.60 -9.71 -20.74
CA TYR A 91 8.58 -8.66 -20.62
C TYR A 91 7.27 -9.08 -21.28
N THR A 92 6.16 -8.66 -20.69
CA THR A 92 4.82 -8.77 -21.29
C THR A 92 4.38 -7.40 -21.79
N ILE A 93 3.92 -7.32 -23.05
CA ILE A 93 3.38 -6.08 -23.63
C ILE A 93 1.86 -6.09 -23.52
N LEU A 94 1.28 -5.04 -22.96
CA LEU A 94 -0.16 -4.83 -22.87
C LEU A 94 -0.57 -3.68 -23.82
N ILE A 95 -1.40 -3.99 -24.82
CA ILE A 95 -1.96 -3.00 -25.74
C ILE A 95 -3.45 -2.84 -25.39
N MET A 96 -3.86 -1.60 -25.15
CA MET A 96 -5.23 -1.23 -24.84
C MET A 96 -5.61 0.02 -25.62
N ASP A 97 -6.89 0.13 -25.99
CA ASP A 97 -7.42 1.39 -26.52
C ASP A 97 -7.45 2.46 -25.42
N ASP A 98 -7.54 3.73 -25.84
CA ASP A 98 -7.64 4.86 -24.92
C ASP A 98 -9.09 5.11 -24.45
N THR A 99 -10.00 4.15 -24.71
CA THR A 99 -11.39 4.31 -24.33
C THR A 99 -11.47 4.31 -22.81
N LYS A 100 -11.95 5.43 -22.26
CA LYS A 100 -12.17 5.54 -20.82
C LYS A 100 -13.27 4.56 -20.46
N ASN A 101 -12.95 3.53 -19.69
CA ASN A 101 -13.95 2.72 -19.04
C ASN A 101 -14.84 3.66 -18.19
N LYS A 102 -16.12 3.74 -18.55
CA LYS A 102 -17.08 4.69 -17.98
C LYS A 102 -17.33 4.45 -16.49
N SER A 103 -17.21 3.20 -16.02
CA SER A 103 -17.41 2.81 -14.62
C SER A 103 -16.12 2.78 -13.81
N LEU A 104 -14.96 2.98 -14.44
CA LEU A 104 -13.65 2.91 -13.78
C LEU A 104 -13.50 3.89 -12.60
N PRO A 105 -13.92 5.17 -12.69
CA PRO A 105 -13.86 6.06 -11.52
C PRO A 105 -14.68 5.54 -10.33
N GLN A 106 -15.78 4.85 -10.58
CA GLN A 106 -16.65 4.27 -9.56
C GLN A 106 -16.05 3.00 -8.99
N LEU A 107 -15.52 2.11 -9.84
CA LEU A 107 -14.78 0.91 -9.41
C LEU A 107 -13.59 1.29 -8.52
N LYS A 108 -12.83 2.32 -8.90
CA LYS A 108 -11.72 2.83 -8.08
C LYS A 108 -12.19 3.26 -6.69
N TYR A 109 -13.30 3.99 -6.63
CA TYR A 109 -13.87 4.45 -5.37
C TYR A 109 -14.41 3.28 -4.52
N LEU A 110 -15.13 2.33 -5.13
CA LEU A 110 -15.64 1.14 -4.47
C LEU A 110 -14.49 0.33 -3.85
N PHE A 111 -13.49 -0.06 -4.65
CA PHE A 111 -12.42 -0.95 -4.20
C PHE A 111 -11.45 -0.26 -3.25
N GLY A 112 -10.90 0.90 -3.62
CA GLY A 112 -9.81 1.48 -2.84
C GLY A 112 -10.25 2.38 -1.70
N VAL A 113 -11.52 2.82 -1.65
CA VAL A 113 -12.05 3.59 -0.52
C VAL A 113 -13.07 2.78 0.25
N VAL A 114 -14.21 2.45 -0.35
CA VAL A 114 -15.38 1.90 0.38
C VAL A 114 -15.06 0.54 0.98
N LEU A 115 -14.71 -0.43 0.15
CA LEU A 115 -14.44 -1.81 0.60
C LEU A 115 -13.19 -1.90 1.45
N LYS A 116 -12.15 -1.12 1.13
CA LYS A 116 -10.94 -1.03 1.96
C LYS A 116 -11.25 -0.50 3.36
N THR A 117 -12.05 0.56 3.46
CA THR A 117 -12.46 1.13 4.76
C THR A 117 -13.28 0.13 5.57
N ILE A 118 -14.18 -0.61 4.92
CA ILE A 118 -14.98 -1.67 5.56
C ILE A 118 -14.06 -2.80 6.07
N SER A 119 -13.13 -3.25 5.23
CA SER A 119 -12.15 -4.28 5.60
C SER A 119 -11.32 -3.86 6.82
N GLU A 120 -10.82 -2.63 6.85
CA GLU A 120 -10.02 -2.11 7.96
C GLU A 120 -10.81 -1.94 9.26
N GLN A 121 -12.12 -1.69 9.19
CA GLN A 121 -12.97 -1.50 10.38
C GLN A 121 -13.60 -2.79 10.90
N LEU A 122 -13.68 -3.84 10.08
CA LEU A 122 -14.19 -5.15 10.51
C LEU A 122 -13.12 -5.92 11.31
N PRO A 123 -13.49 -6.62 12.40
CA PRO A 123 -12.52 -7.30 13.29
C PRO A 123 -11.63 -8.34 12.62
N THR A 124 -12.10 -8.97 11.55
CA THR A 124 -11.39 -10.06 10.85
C THR A 124 -10.60 -9.58 9.63
N HIS A 125 -10.66 -8.29 9.32
CA HIS A 125 -10.02 -7.69 8.14
C HIS A 125 -10.23 -8.51 6.86
N PRO A 126 -11.50 -8.78 6.48
CA PRO A 126 -11.79 -9.63 5.32
C PRO A 126 -11.19 -9.02 4.04
N PRO A 127 -10.66 -9.82 3.12
CA PRO A 127 -10.07 -9.30 1.91
C PRO A 127 -11.12 -8.56 1.06
N VAL A 128 -10.68 -7.50 0.39
CA VAL A 128 -11.54 -6.61 -0.40
C VAL A 128 -12.35 -7.37 -1.46
N ASP A 129 -11.75 -8.38 -2.11
CA ASP A 129 -12.44 -9.21 -3.09
C ASP A 129 -13.57 -10.07 -2.50
N ALA A 130 -13.44 -10.50 -1.25
CA ALA A 130 -14.52 -11.25 -0.58
C ALA A 130 -15.69 -10.32 -0.24
N LEU A 131 -15.40 -9.11 0.26
CA LEU A 131 -16.44 -8.09 0.48
C LEU A 131 -17.12 -7.70 -0.82
N TYR A 132 -16.36 -7.56 -1.91
CA TYR A 132 -16.92 -7.28 -3.23
C TYR A 132 -17.94 -8.35 -3.64
N ARG A 133 -17.59 -9.64 -3.56
CA ARG A 133 -18.49 -10.74 -3.93
C ARG A 133 -19.76 -10.75 -3.08
N TYR A 134 -19.62 -10.54 -1.77
CA TYR A 134 -20.75 -10.45 -0.85
C TYR A 134 -21.72 -9.33 -1.26
N PHE A 135 -21.21 -8.13 -1.55
CA PHE A 135 -22.07 -7.01 -1.93
C PHE A 135 -22.59 -7.10 -3.37
N GLU A 136 -21.84 -7.72 -4.28
CA GLU A 136 -22.31 -8.00 -5.64
C GLU A 136 -23.52 -8.94 -5.61
N GLU A 137 -23.50 -9.99 -4.79
CA GLU A 137 -24.63 -10.91 -4.65
C GLU A 137 -25.88 -10.24 -4.08
N ILE A 138 -25.72 -9.24 -3.21
CA ILE A 138 -26.85 -8.58 -2.52
C ILE A 138 -27.44 -7.42 -3.32
N TYR A 139 -26.59 -6.63 -3.98
CA TYR A 139 -27.00 -5.34 -4.53
C TYR A 139 -26.83 -5.23 -6.05
N ALA A 140 -26.09 -6.12 -6.71
CA ALA A 140 -25.88 -5.98 -8.14
C ALA A 140 -27.20 -6.22 -8.92
N PRO A 141 -27.42 -5.49 -10.01
CA PRO A 141 -28.54 -5.76 -10.91
C PRO A 141 -28.47 -7.19 -11.47
N ILE A 142 -29.62 -7.88 -11.49
CA ILE A 142 -29.77 -9.19 -12.14
C ILE A 142 -29.98 -8.96 -13.64
N HIS A 143 -29.15 -9.60 -14.46
CA HIS A 143 -29.33 -9.68 -15.90
C HIS A 143 -29.78 -11.07 -16.31
N VAL A 144 -30.49 -11.14 -17.42
CA VAL A 144 -30.95 -12.40 -18.02
C VAL A 144 -30.41 -12.48 -19.43
N CYS A 145 -29.81 -13.62 -19.78
CA CYS A 145 -29.54 -13.97 -21.17
C CYS A 145 -30.29 -15.24 -21.59
N ASP A 146 -30.70 -15.28 -22.84
CA ASP A 146 -31.32 -16.46 -23.44
C ASP A 146 -30.22 -17.39 -23.95
N LEU A 147 -30.21 -18.62 -23.43
CA LEU A 147 -29.34 -19.68 -23.88
C LEU A 147 -29.96 -20.44 -25.05
N PRO A 148 -29.14 -21.11 -25.88
CA PRO A 148 -29.64 -22.01 -26.91
C PRO A 148 -30.59 -23.07 -26.31
N GLY A 149 -31.76 -23.23 -26.92
CA GLY A 149 -32.81 -24.13 -26.40
C GLY A 149 -33.90 -23.46 -25.57
N GLY A 150 -33.85 -22.13 -25.41
CA GLY A 150 -34.91 -21.35 -24.74
C GLY A 150 -34.77 -21.31 -23.21
N GLU A 151 -33.66 -21.80 -22.67
CA GLU A 151 -33.32 -21.64 -21.26
C GLU A 151 -32.89 -20.20 -20.99
N LYS A 152 -33.21 -19.69 -19.79
CA LYS A 152 -32.78 -18.36 -19.34
C LYS A 152 -31.71 -18.51 -18.27
N TYR A 153 -30.65 -17.73 -18.40
CA TYR A 153 -29.55 -17.70 -17.43
C TYR A 153 -29.46 -16.32 -16.78
N GLU A 154 -29.55 -16.31 -15.46
CA GLU A 154 -29.43 -15.11 -14.63
C GLU A 154 -27.99 -14.91 -14.17
N TYR A 155 -27.47 -13.69 -14.30
CA TYR A 155 -26.12 -13.35 -13.88
C TYR A 155 -26.00 -11.91 -13.41
N PHE A 156 -24.95 -11.66 -12.61
CA PHE A 156 -24.54 -10.35 -12.15
C PHE A 156 -23.22 -9.98 -12.80
N ASN A 157 -23.05 -8.72 -13.19
CA ASN A 157 -21.77 -8.23 -13.70
C ASN A 157 -21.56 -6.76 -13.33
N LEU A 158 -21.40 -6.50 -12.04
CA LEU A 158 -21.32 -5.14 -11.54
C LEU A 158 -20.17 -4.36 -12.20
N LYS A 159 -19.02 -4.99 -12.46
CA LYS A 159 -17.85 -4.33 -13.10
C LYS A 159 -18.14 -3.71 -14.46
N ASN A 160 -19.06 -4.29 -15.22
CA ASN A 160 -19.41 -3.82 -16.56
C ASN A 160 -20.69 -2.98 -16.59
N GLU A 161 -21.25 -2.65 -15.44
CA GLU A 161 -22.42 -1.80 -15.36
C GLU A 161 -22.18 -0.35 -15.77
N LYS A 162 -23.27 0.32 -16.09
CA LYS A 162 -23.27 1.78 -16.29
C LYS A 162 -22.84 2.47 -15.01
N ALA A 163 -22.20 3.64 -15.17
CA ALA A 163 -21.75 4.46 -14.06
C ALA A 163 -22.87 4.84 -13.06
N SER A 164 -24.11 4.99 -13.54
CA SER A 164 -25.29 5.27 -12.70
C SER A 164 -25.63 4.09 -11.79
N GLU A 165 -25.73 2.88 -12.36
CA GLU A 165 -26.03 1.65 -11.62
C GLU A 165 -24.94 1.36 -10.59
N MET A 166 -23.67 1.51 -10.99
CA MET A 166 -22.54 1.34 -10.07
C MET A 166 -22.58 2.34 -8.92
N ASN A 167 -22.92 3.60 -9.18
CA ASN A 167 -23.06 4.60 -8.11
C ASN A 167 -24.17 4.22 -7.14
N GLU A 168 -25.32 3.78 -7.66
CA GLU A 168 -26.44 3.35 -6.82
C GLU A 168 -26.07 2.17 -5.93
N VAL A 169 -25.36 1.17 -6.47
CA VAL A 169 -24.86 0.05 -5.67
C VAL A 169 -23.87 0.52 -4.60
N ILE A 170 -22.96 1.43 -4.92
CA ILE A 170 -22.02 1.99 -3.95
C ILE A 170 -22.77 2.72 -2.81
N GLU A 171 -23.79 3.51 -3.14
CA GLU A 171 -24.61 4.21 -2.15
C GLU A 171 -25.37 3.23 -1.25
N ARG A 172 -25.92 2.15 -1.81
CA ARG A 172 -26.57 1.08 -1.05
C ARG A 172 -25.61 0.37 -0.09
N ILE A 173 -24.40 0.07 -0.55
CA ILE A 173 -23.34 -0.51 0.31
C ILE A 173 -23.00 0.44 1.46
N ILE A 174 -22.76 1.73 1.16
CA ILE A 174 -22.44 2.74 2.19
C ILE A 174 -23.59 2.87 3.19
N HIS A 175 -24.83 2.88 2.71
CA HIS A 175 -26.01 2.95 3.56
C HIS A 175 -26.10 1.73 4.48
N HIS A 176 -25.95 0.51 3.94
CA HIS A 176 -25.96 -0.74 4.70
C HIS A 176 -24.89 -0.75 5.79
N VAL A 177 -23.63 -0.48 5.46
CA VAL A 177 -22.55 -0.56 6.46
C VAL A 177 -22.66 0.53 7.52
N ASN A 178 -23.23 1.69 7.20
CA ASN A 178 -23.47 2.76 8.16
C ASN A 178 -24.62 2.41 9.12
N THR A 179 -25.71 1.84 8.60
CA THR A 179 -26.91 1.53 9.38
C THR A 179 -26.79 0.23 10.17
N GLU A 180 -26.37 -0.85 9.51
CA GLU A 180 -26.31 -2.19 10.10
C GLU A 180 -25.02 -2.43 10.86
N TRP A 181 -23.89 -1.91 10.38
CA TRP A 181 -22.57 -2.22 10.93
C TRP A 181 -21.93 -1.05 11.69
N GLY A 182 -22.56 0.14 11.67
CA GLY A 182 -22.03 1.34 12.33
C GLY A 182 -20.71 1.86 11.73
N ILE A 183 -20.34 1.42 10.51
CA ILE A 183 -19.10 1.78 9.82
C ILE A 183 -19.32 3.06 9.02
N LYS A 184 -18.61 4.12 9.38
CA LYS A 184 -18.73 5.41 8.70
C LYS A 184 -17.77 5.51 7.52
N VAL A 185 -18.31 5.31 6.31
CA VAL A 185 -17.58 5.53 5.06
C VAL A 185 -17.84 6.95 4.53
N MET A 186 -16.80 7.65 4.11
CA MET A 186 -16.91 9.01 3.56
C MET A 186 -17.46 8.98 2.13
N LEU A 187 -18.55 9.71 1.88
CA LEU A 187 -19.14 9.92 0.56
C LEU A 187 -18.17 10.67 -0.38
N LYS A 188 -18.24 10.31 -1.67
CA LYS A 188 -17.33 10.74 -2.76
C LYS A 188 -17.17 12.26 -2.90
N ASP A 189 -18.14 13.05 -2.44
CA ASP A 189 -18.12 14.52 -2.58
C ASP A 189 -17.04 15.23 -1.74
N LYS A 190 -16.35 14.53 -0.83
CA LYS A 190 -15.31 15.14 0.03
C LYS A 190 -13.86 14.97 -0.45
N THR A 191 -13.60 14.21 -1.52
CA THR A 191 -12.23 13.93 -1.99
C THR A 191 -11.94 14.54 -3.37
N LYS A 192 -11.79 15.87 -3.39
CA LYS A 192 -11.00 16.60 -4.40
C LYS A 192 -9.55 16.82 -3.92
N MET A 193 -8.95 15.89 -3.18
CA MET A 193 -7.58 16.04 -2.68
C MET A 193 -6.54 15.31 -3.55
N PRO A 194 -5.43 15.95 -3.94
CA PRO A 194 -4.40 15.40 -4.83
C PRO A 194 -3.69 14.15 -4.31
N GLU A 195 -3.59 13.93 -2.99
CA GLU A 195 -2.86 12.79 -2.42
C GLU A 195 -3.50 11.43 -2.73
N ALA A 196 -4.80 11.39 -3.06
CA ALA A 196 -5.49 10.19 -3.52
C ALA A 196 -5.23 9.87 -5.01
N LYS A 197 -4.12 10.32 -5.57
CA LYS A 197 -3.72 10.02 -6.96
C LYS A 197 -2.49 9.09 -7.03
N GLU A 198 -1.61 9.11 -6.03
CA GLU A 198 -0.34 8.35 -6.04
C GLU A 198 -0.47 6.92 -5.52
N LEU A 199 -1.29 6.66 -4.49
CA LEU A 199 -1.60 5.30 -3.99
C LEU A 199 -2.34 4.41 -5.02
N TRP A 200 -2.64 4.92 -6.22
CA TRP A 200 -3.71 4.45 -7.10
C TRP A 200 -3.24 3.99 -8.49
N ALA A 201 -1.96 4.16 -8.80
CA ALA A 201 -1.38 3.59 -10.03
C ALA A 201 -1.16 2.06 -9.89
N GLY A 202 -0.83 1.57 -8.70
CA GLY A 202 -0.57 0.14 -8.43
C GLY A 202 -1.81 -0.77 -8.50
N ALA A 203 -3.01 -0.23 -8.25
CA ALA A 203 -4.26 -1.01 -8.33
C ALA A 203 -4.60 -1.43 -9.78
N TYR A 204 -4.07 -0.71 -10.79
CA TYR A 204 -4.21 -1.09 -12.19
C TYR A 204 -3.38 -2.32 -12.55
N THR A 205 -2.29 -2.59 -11.86
CA THR A 205 -1.45 -3.77 -12.07
C THR A 205 -1.94 -4.99 -11.29
N GLU A 206 -2.48 -4.80 -10.08
CA GLU A 206 -2.96 -5.92 -9.25
C GLU A 206 -4.27 -6.54 -9.76
N GLN A 207 -5.17 -5.75 -10.36
CA GLN A 207 -6.45 -6.23 -10.88
C GLN A 207 -6.31 -7.15 -12.13
N TRP A 208 -5.12 -7.17 -12.75
CA TRP A 208 -4.79 -7.98 -13.92
C TRP A 208 -3.68 -9.00 -13.65
N ASN A 209 -3.53 -9.46 -12.40
CA ASN A 209 -2.92 -10.76 -12.12
C ASN A 209 -3.81 -11.88 -12.72
N LEU A 210 -3.88 -11.92 -14.05
CA LEU A 210 -4.35 -13.07 -14.79
C LEU A 210 -3.42 -14.22 -14.40
N PRO A 211 -3.94 -15.34 -13.90
CA PRO A 211 -3.13 -16.54 -13.84
C PRO A 211 -2.70 -16.84 -15.29
N LEU A 212 -1.41 -16.66 -15.58
CA LEU A 212 -0.78 -17.19 -16.79
C LEU A 212 -0.81 -18.72 -16.67
N SER A 213 -1.98 -19.32 -16.84
CA SER A 213 -2.11 -20.76 -16.91
C SER A 213 -3.18 -21.12 -17.93
N LYS A 214 -2.69 -21.83 -18.96
CA LYS A 214 -3.42 -22.67 -19.92
C LYS A 214 -3.96 -21.99 -21.18
N LEU A 215 -3.04 -21.45 -21.99
CA LEU A 215 -3.12 -21.62 -23.44
C LEU A 215 -1.96 -22.52 -23.89
N ASN A 216 -2.02 -23.79 -23.46
CA ASN A 216 -1.43 -24.88 -24.20
C ASN A 216 -2.59 -25.65 -24.83
N LYS A 217 -2.81 -25.43 -26.12
CA LYS A 217 -3.20 -26.44 -27.11
C LYS A 217 -3.10 -25.84 -28.50
#